data_AF-F4G2E9-F1
#
_entry.id   AF-F4G2E9-F1
#
_cell.length_a   1.000
_cell.length_b   1.000
_cell.length_c   1.000
_cell.angle_alpha   90.00
_cell.angle_beta   90.00
_cell.angle_gamma   90.00
#
_symmetry.space_group_name_H-M   'P 1'
#
loop_
_entity.id
_entity.type
_entity.pdbx_description
1 polymer ?
#
loop_
_entity_poly.entity_id
_entity_poly.type
_entity_poly.pdbx_seq_one_letter_code
_entity_poly.pdbx_strand_id
1 'polypeptide(L)'
;MDSNWYQTPEEVRFGIRYLSAHFYPKAYMSRWSALKPLSLSFVDKVREYSPRQYQEELDHFDFFERYFMREPLSEIKLPNSYIEFFDNLVKDFESGDVQAIATRFHLVTEGILATTGLNVLRTVGERYNLREFSSGIKHIIEDEARHINFGISLIRDRDFALRRLDELYPEAIKIVKDGEAYLSALTPFEDIMKMMDELKRARESNLRKI
;
A
#
# COMPACT_ATOMS: atom_id res chain seq x y z
N MET A 1 -5.65 19.24 -6.34
CA MET A 1 -4.26 19.51 -5.92
C MET A 1 -4.31 20.78 -5.13
N ASP A 2 -3.85 20.72 -3.89
CA ASP A 2 -3.83 21.87 -3.00
C ASP A 2 -3.12 23.08 -3.62
N SER A 3 -3.72 24.26 -3.52
CA SER A 3 -3.18 25.50 -4.11
C SER A 3 -1.82 25.90 -3.53
N ASN A 4 -1.53 25.50 -2.29
CA ASN A 4 -0.25 25.71 -1.61
C ASN A 4 0.77 24.59 -1.87
N TRP A 5 0.52 23.63 -2.77
CA TRP A 5 1.47 22.56 -3.09
C TRP A 5 2.88 23.09 -3.34
N TYR A 6 3.03 24.10 -4.20
CA TYR A 6 4.34 24.67 -4.57
C TYR A 6 5.01 25.51 -3.48
N GLN A 7 4.35 25.72 -2.33
CA GLN A 7 4.95 26.33 -1.14
C GLN A 7 5.65 25.30 -0.25
N THR A 8 5.36 24.01 -0.45
CA THR A 8 6.03 22.90 0.23
C THR A 8 7.46 22.72 -0.33
N PRO A 9 8.48 22.47 0.53
CA PRO A 9 9.85 22.23 0.07
C PRO A 9 9.94 21.13 -0.98
N GLU A 10 10.85 21.28 -1.95
CA GLU A 10 10.96 20.39 -3.10
C GLU A 10 11.22 18.94 -2.70
N GLU A 11 12.11 18.70 -1.74
CA GLU A 11 12.44 17.40 -1.19
C GLU A 11 11.22 16.72 -0.54
N VAL A 12 10.33 17.50 0.07
CA VAL A 12 9.09 16.99 0.67
C VAL A 12 8.07 16.68 -0.42
N ARG A 13 7.90 17.55 -1.41
CA ARG A 13 7.01 17.30 -2.56
C ARG A 13 7.44 16.05 -3.31
N PHE A 14 8.73 15.89 -3.55
CA PHE A 14 9.30 14.69 -4.14
C PHE A 14 9.05 13.47 -3.26
N GLY A 15 9.29 13.54 -1.95
CA GLY A 15 9.00 12.44 -1.03
C GLY A 15 7.53 12.03 -1.03
N ILE A 16 6.60 13.00 -1.02
CA ILE A 16 5.15 12.74 -1.13
C ILE A 16 4.81 12.05 -2.45
N ARG A 17 5.33 12.54 -3.58
CA ARG A 17 5.13 11.91 -4.90
C ARG A 17 5.73 10.51 -4.95
N TYR A 18 6.94 10.33 -4.43
CA TYR A 18 7.63 9.05 -4.35
C TYR A 18 6.77 8.02 -3.62
N LEU A 19 6.32 8.36 -2.41
CA LEU A 19 5.49 7.48 -1.60
C LEU A 19 4.11 7.26 -2.23
N SER A 20 3.48 8.29 -2.81
CA SER A 20 2.20 8.16 -3.52
C SER A 20 2.29 7.22 -4.74
N ALA A 21 3.44 7.16 -5.41
CA ALA A 21 3.65 6.23 -6.53
C ALA A 21 3.66 4.76 -6.09
N HIS A 22 3.82 4.44 -4.80
CA HIS A 22 3.66 3.08 -4.30
C HIS A 22 2.19 2.64 -4.23
N PHE A 23 1.27 3.61 -4.16
CA PHE A 23 -0.18 3.39 -4.22
C PHE A 23 -0.71 3.50 -5.64
N TYR A 24 -0.11 4.38 -6.46
CA TYR A 24 -0.44 4.53 -7.88
C TYR A 24 0.81 4.44 -8.76
N PRO A 25 1.28 3.22 -9.06
CA PRO A 25 2.55 3.00 -9.77
C PRO A 25 2.41 3.18 -11.28
N LYS A 26 1.99 4.38 -11.72
CA LYS A 26 1.62 4.69 -13.12
C LYS A 26 2.68 4.26 -14.14
N ALA A 27 3.96 4.42 -13.81
CA ALA A 27 5.09 4.04 -14.66
C ALA A 27 5.17 2.52 -14.94
N TYR A 28 4.57 1.69 -14.08
CA TYR A 28 4.68 0.23 -14.10
C TYR A 28 3.34 -0.48 -14.32
N MET A 29 2.20 0.25 -14.37
CA MET A 29 0.87 -0.37 -14.51
C MET A 29 0.75 -1.33 -15.71
N SER A 30 1.45 -1.07 -16.82
CA SER A 30 1.47 -1.97 -17.98
C SER A 30 2.11 -3.33 -17.69
N ARG A 31 3.13 -3.36 -16.81
CA ARG A 31 3.83 -4.59 -16.37
C ARG A 31 2.86 -5.55 -15.68
N TRP A 32 1.94 -5.02 -14.89
CA TRP A 32 0.98 -5.80 -14.11
C TRP A 32 -0.43 -5.74 -14.70
N SER A 33 -0.54 -5.53 -16.02
CA SER A 33 -1.84 -5.51 -16.72
C SER A 33 -2.67 -6.79 -16.50
N ALA A 34 -2.01 -7.92 -16.24
CA ALA A 34 -2.64 -9.18 -15.87
C ALA A 34 -3.39 -9.13 -14.52
N LEU A 35 -3.04 -8.23 -13.59
CA LEU A 35 -3.75 -8.11 -12.32
C LEU A 35 -5.21 -7.77 -12.51
N LYS A 36 -5.57 -6.93 -13.49
CA LYS A 36 -6.98 -6.54 -13.69
C LYS A 36 -7.92 -7.74 -13.89
N PRO A 37 -7.72 -8.62 -14.89
CA PRO A 37 -8.56 -9.81 -15.04
C PRO A 37 -8.42 -10.80 -13.87
N LEU A 38 -7.22 -10.93 -13.27
CA LEU A 38 -7.01 -11.80 -12.12
C LEU A 38 -7.78 -11.34 -10.87
N SER A 39 -7.79 -10.03 -10.60
CA SER A 39 -8.56 -9.42 -9.51
C SER A 39 -10.06 -9.63 -9.72
N LEU A 40 -10.57 -9.50 -10.94
CA LEU A 40 -11.96 -9.80 -11.25
C LEU A 40 -12.29 -11.29 -11.01
N SER A 41 -11.39 -12.20 -11.42
CA SER A 41 -11.56 -13.63 -11.11
C SER A 41 -11.53 -13.92 -9.61
N PHE A 42 -10.70 -13.20 -8.85
CA PHE A 42 -10.70 -13.28 -7.39
C PHE A 42 -12.03 -12.78 -6.81
N VAL A 43 -12.56 -11.67 -7.32
CA VAL A 43 -13.86 -11.12 -6.93
C VAL A 43 -14.99 -12.13 -7.17
N ASP A 44 -15.02 -12.80 -8.32
CA ASP A 44 -16.05 -13.81 -8.62
C ASP A 44 -15.97 -15.04 -7.70
N LYS A 45 -14.75 -15.39 -7.29
CA LYS A 45 -14.45 -16.53 -6.41
C LYS A 45 -14.82 -16.25 -4.95
N VAL A 46 -14.48 -15.06 -4.45
CA VAL A 46 -14.67 -14.70 -3.03
C VAL A 46 -16.01 -14.02 -2.79
N ARG A 47 -16.48 -13.20 -3.74
CA ARG A 47 -17.73 -12.43 -3.66
C ARG A 47 -17.72 -11.53 -2.43
N GLU A 48 -18.68 -11.66 -1.51
CA GLU A 48 -18.70 -10.91 -0.24
C GLU A 48 -18.29 -9.42 -0.40
N TYR A 49 -17.26 -8.97 0.33
CA TYR A 49 -16.75 -7.60 0.28
C TYR A 49 -15.86 -7.32 -0.93
N SER A 50 -15.37 -8.35 -1.64
CA SER A 50 -14.35 -8.18 -2.70
C SER A 50 -14.77 -7.30 -3.89
N PRO A 51 -16.03 -7.29 -4.39
CA PRO A 51 -16.42 -6.33 -5.43
C PRO A 51 -16.32 -4.88 -4.95
N ARG A 52 -16.63 -4.64 -3.66
CA ARG A 52 -16.54 -3.32 -3.06
C ARG A 52 -15.09 -2.91 -2.87
N GLN A 53 -14.24 -3.77 -2.33
CA GLN A 53 -12.80 -3.53 -2.25
C GLN A 53 -12.24 -3.21 -3.65
N TYR A 54 -12.59 -3.99 -4.66
CA TYR A 54 -12.14 -3.73 -6.03
C TYR A 54 -12.51 -2.33 -6.54
N GLN A 55 -13.73 -1.85 -6.23
CA GLN A 55 -14.12 -0.48 -6.58
C GLN A 55 -13.37 0.56 -5.76
N GLU A 56 -13.17 0.34 -4.46
CA GLU A 56 -12.42 1.24 -3.57
C GLU A 56 -10.97 1.40 -4.06
N GLU A 57 -10.28 0.32 -4.48
CA GLU A 57 -8.95 0.39 -5.09
C GLU A 57 -8.91 1.25 -6.37
N LEU A 58 -9.95 1.18 -7.20
CA LEU A 58 -10.05 2.04 -8.39
C LEU A 58 -10.26 3.51 -8.00
N ASP A 59 -11.07 3.77 -6.97
CA ASP A 59 -11.31 5.11 -6.47
C ASP A 59 -10.02 5.73 -5.87
N HIS A 60 -9.16 4.91 -5.26
CA HIS A 60 -7.83 5.33 -4.79
C HIS A 60 -6.92 5.72 -5.95
N PHE A 61 -6.89 4.91 -7.03
CA PHE A 61 -6.14 5.23 -8.24
C PHE A 61 -6.61 6.55 -8.87
N ASP A 62 -7.92 6.74 -8.95
CA ASP A 62 -8.54 7.98 -9.43
C ASP A 62 -8.15 9.19 -8.59
N PHE A 63 -8.10 9.04 -7.25
CA PHE A 63 -7.63 10.09 -6.36
C PHE A 63 -6.19 10.50 -6.67
N PHE A 64 -5.25 9.55 -6.72
CA PHE A 64 -3.84 9.84 -6.97
C PHE A 64 -3.62 10.41 -8.36
N GLU A 65 -4.29 9.89 -9.39
CA GLU A 65 -4.19 10.40 -10.76
C GLU A 65 -4.66 11.86 -10.85
N ARG A 66 -5.82 12.17 -10.26
CA ARG A 66 -6.37 13.53 -10.26
C ARG A 66 -5.53 14.48 -9.43
N TYR A 67 -5.07 14.06 -8.25
CA TYR A 67 -4.28 14.91 -7.37
C TYR A 67 -2.93 15.28 -8.01
N PHE A 68 -2.27 14.35 -8.69
CA PHE A 68 -0.96 14.56 -9.29
C PHE A 68 -0.96 14.90 -10.79
N MET A 69 -2.10 15.33 -11.35
CA MET A 69 -2.22 15.66 -12.78
C MET A 69 -1.17 16.69 -13.28
N ARG A 70 -0.74 17.63 -12.43
CA ARG A 70 0.28 18.64 -12.77
C ARG A 70 1.72 18.21 -12.53
N GLU A 71 1.94 17.19 -11.69
CA GLU A 71 3.26 16.60 -11.41
C GLU A 71 3.13 15.06 -11.43
N PRO A 72 3.01 14.45 -12.62
CA PRO A 72 2.55 13.08 -12.77
C PRO A 72 3.40 12.04 -12.05
N LEU A 73 2.76 11.03 -11.47
CA LEU A 73 3.47 9.92 -10.80
C LEU A 73 4.17 8.97 -11.80
N SER A 74 3.91 9.09 -13.10
CA SER A 74 4.59 8.33 -14.16
C SER A 74 6.10 8.61 -14.27
N GLU A 75 6.57 9.71 -13.68
CA GLU A 75 7.98 10.09 -13.67
C GLU A 75 8.76 9.45 -12.51
N ILE A 76 8.05 8.86 -11.55
CA ILE A 76 8.65 8.29 -10.35
C ILE A 76 9.14 6.87 -10.62
N LYS A 77 10.42 6.64 -10.34
CA LYS A 77 11.03 5.31 -10.36
C LYS A 77 10.87 4.64 -9.00
N LEU A 78 10.21 3.49 -9.00
CA LEU A 78 10.06 2.67 -7.81
C LEU A 78 11.26 1.73 -7.66
N PRO A 79 11.60 1.33 -6.42
CA PRO A 79 12.74 0.45 -6.19
C PRO A 79 12.46 -0.96 -6.77
N ASN A 80 13.53 -1.66 -7.18
CA ASN A 80 13.41 -3.01 -7.72
C ASN A 80 12.75 -3.98 -6.73
N SER A 81 12.97 -3.79 -5.42
CA SER A 81 12.30 -4.56 -4.38
C SER A 81 10.78 -4.43 -4.43
N TYR A 82 10.23 -3.25 -4.72
CA TYR A 82 8.79 -3.07 -4.93
C TYR A 82 8.34 -3.81 -6.18
N ILE A 83 9.11 -3.70 -7.27
CA ILE A 83 8.77 -4.34 -8.55
C ILE A 83 8.73 -5.88 -8.37
N GLU A 84 9.76 -6.46 -7.77
CA GLU A 84 9.85 -7.88 -7.47
C GLU A 84 8.72 -8.36 -6.56
N PHE A 85 8.36 -7.57 -5.55
CA PHE A 85 7.28 -7.88 -4.62
C PHE A 85 5.93 -7.98 -5.34
N PHE A 86 5.62 -7.03 -6.23
CA PHE A 86 4.38 -7.04 -7.02
C PHE A 86 4.41 -8.05 -8.17
N ASP A 87 5.57 -8.37 -8.74
CA ASP A 87 5.70 -9.50 -9.67
C ASP A 87 5.32 -10.82 -8.99
N ASN A 88 5.69 -10.99 -7.73
CA ASN A 88 5.29 -12.17 -6.95
C ASN A 88 3.82 -12.10 -6.53
N LEU A 89 3.24 -10.91 -6.35
CA LEU A 89 1.80 -10.77 -6.16
C LEU A 89 1.02 -11.26 -7.38
N VAL A 90 1.48 -10.96 -8.59
CA VAL A 90 0.88 -11.51 -9.82
C VAL A 90 0.86 -13.03 -9.78
N LYS A 91 1.98 -13.66 -9.39
CA LYS A 91 2.07 -15.13 -9.27
C LYS A 91 1.10 -15.69 -8.22
N ASP A 92 0.95 -15.00 -7.08
CA ASP A 92 0.00 -15.39 -6.04
C ASP A 92 -1.44 -15.35 -6.60
N PHE A 93 -1.79 -14.31 -7.37
CA PHE A 93 -3.08 -14.24 -8.08
C PHE A 93 -3.26 -15.32 -9.15
N GLU A 94 -2.24 -15.59 -9.96
CA GLU A 94 -2.25 -16.64 -10.99
C GLU A 94 -2.44 -18.04 -10.40
N SER A 95 -1.90 -18.29 -9.22
CA SER A 95 -2.09 -19.56 -8.50
C SER A 95 -3.55 -19.80 -8.09
N GLY A 96 -4.31 -18.71 -7.90
CA GLY A 96 -5.66 -18.72 -7.37
C GLY A 96 -5.75 -19.11 -5.88
N ASP A 97 -4.63 -19.25 -5.17
CA ASP A 97 -4.61 -19.51 -3.73
C ASP A 97 -4.99 -18.23 -2.97
N VAL A 98 -6.20 -18.25 -2.41
CA VAL A 98 -6.76 -17.14 -1.65
C VAL A 98 -5.90 -16.81 -0.42
N GLN A 99 -5.26 -17.79 0.22
CA GLN A 99 -4.43 -17.52 1.40
C GLN A 99 -3.09 -16.89 1.01
N ALA A 100 -2.52 -17.28 -0.13
CA ALA A 100 -1.32 -16.65 -0.66
C ALA A 100 -1.58 -15.16 -0.99
N ILE A 101 -2.70 -14.87 -1.65
CA ILE A 101 -3.14 -13.51 -1.96
C ILE A 101 -3.41 -12.73 -0.67
N ALA A 102 -4.20 -13.28 0.27
CA ALA A 102 -4.54 -12.60 1.52
C ALA A 102 -3.32 -12.25 2.37
N THR A 103 -2.30 -13.12 2.37
CA THR A 103 -1.07 -12.87 3.14
C THR A 103 -0.16 -11.83 2.48
N ARG A 104 0.04 -11.86 1.15
CA ARG A 104 0.87 -10.86 0.48
C ARG A 104 0.16 -9.50 0.34
N PHE A 105 -1.08 -9.51 -0.14
CA PHE A 105 -1.84 -8.30 -0.39
C PHE A 105 -2.38 -7.72 0.91
N HIS A 106 -3.38 -8.34 1.52
CA HIS A 106 -4.08 -7.74 2.64
C HIS A 106 -3.24 -7.63 3.92
N LEU A 107 -2.44 -8.66 4.24
CA LEU A 107 -1.70 -8.66 5.51
C LEU A 107 -0.44 -7.80 5.46
N VAL A 108 0.33 -7.86 4.36
CA VAL A 108 1.63 -7.19 4.23
C VAL A 108 1.53 -5.91 3.41
N THR A 109 0.89 -5.94 2.24
CA THR A 109 0.76 -4.73 1.39
C THR A 109 -0.15 -3.72 2.08
N GLU A 110 -1.40 -4.05 2.37
CA GLU A 110 -2.34 -3.14 3.01
C GLU A 110 -2.02 -2.98 4.51
N GLY A 111 -1.88 -4.11 5.19
CA GLY A 111 -1.77 -4.20 6.64
C GLY A 111 -0.46 -3.70 7.25
N ILE A 112 0.60 -3.54 6.45
CA ILE A 112 1.90 -3.01 6.89
C ILE A 112 2.34 -1.85 5.98
N LEU A 113 2.64 -2.11 4.70
CA LEU A 113 3.22 -1.11 3.80
C LEU A 113 2.31 0.10 3.59
N ALA A 114 1.05 -0.13 3.22
CA ALA A 114 0.06 0.91 2.97
C ALA A 114 -0.28 1.64 4.27
N THR A 115 -0.53 0.91 5.36
CA THR A 115 -0.78 1.51 6.67
C THR A 115 0.35 2.47 7.09
N THR A 116 1.61 2.05 6.95
CA THR A 116 2.77 2.89 7.22
C THR A 116 2.83 4.09 6.27
N GLY A 117 2.72 3.86 4.97
CA GLY A 117 2.80 4.90 3.96
C GLY A 117 1.71 5.97 4.11
N LEU A 118 0.46 5.56 4.31
CA LEU A 118 -0.66 6.47 4.51
C LEU A 118 -0.53 7.27 5.80
N ASN A 119 0.01 6.68 6.88
CA ASN A 119 0.27 7.43 8.10
C ASN A 119 1.30 8.55 7.87
N VAL A 120 2.38 8.26 7.14
CA VAL A 120 3.39 9.25 6.73
C VAL A 120 2.77 10.32 5.84
N LEU A 121 2.04 9.94 4.79
CA LEU A 121 1.37 10.85 3.87
C LEU A 121 0.36 11.77 4.56
N ARG A 122 -0.45 11.22 5.48
CA ARG A 122 -1.40 12.01 6.28
C ARG A 122 -0.66 13.03 7.12
N THR A 123 0.34 12.59 7.88
CA THR A 123 1.08 13.42 8.83
C THR A 123 1.82 14.55 8.12
N VAL A 124 2.47 14.27 6.99
CA VAL A 124 3.16 15.31 6.22
C VAL A 124 2.17 16.24 5.52
N GLY A 125 1.05 15.73 5.00
CA GLY A 125 -0.01 16.57 4.44
C GLY A 125 -0.58 17.53 5.47
N GLU A 126 -0.81 17.07 6.70
CA GLU A 126 -1.29 17.91 7.80
C GLU A 126 -0.24 18.95 8.21
N ARG A 127 1.04 18.54 8.32
CA ARG A 127 2.17 19.43 8.63
C ARG A 127 2.28 20.60 7.65
N TYR A 128 2.07 20.36 6.37
CA TYR A 128 2.16 21.36 5.31
C TYR A 128 0.80 21.96 4.90
N ASN A 129 -0.27 21.65 5.65
CA ASN A 129 -1.63 22.13 5.39
C ASN A 129 -2.09 21.85 3.94
N LEU A 130 -1.79 20.66 3.43
CA LEU A 130 -2.30 20.11 2.17
C LEU A 130 -3.66 19.44 2.44
N ARG A 131 -4.71 20.24 2.53
CA ARG A 131 -6.02 19.83 3.05
C ARG A 131 -6.75 18.85 2.13
N GLU A 132 -6.73 19.10 0.82
CA GLU A 132 -7.33 18.17 -0.15
C GLU A 132 -6.60 16.82 -0.10
N PHE A 133 -5.27 16.86 -0.07
CA PHE A 133 -4.44 15.66 0.03
C PHE A 133 -4.73 14.88 1.31
N SER A 134 -4.62 15.52 2.47
CA SER A 134 -4.85 14.88 3.76
C SER A 134 -6.28 14.33 3.90
N SER A 135 -7.28 14.98 3.30
CA SER A 135 -8.65 14.47 3.27
C SER A 135 -8.76 13.19 2.46
N GLY A 136 -8.15 13.14 1.28
CA GLY A 136 -8.12 11.93 0.46
C GLY A 136 -7.39 10.78 1.14
N ILE A 137 -6.22 11.05 1.75
CA ILE A 137 -5.47 10.04 2.51
C ILE A 137 -6.28 9.50 3.69
N LYS A 138 -7.04 10.34 4.41
CA LYS A 138 -7.92 9.88 5.49
C LYS A 138 -8.99 8.93 5.01
N HIS A 139 -9.60 9.22 3.86
CA HIS A 139 -10.59 8.34 3.25
C HIS A 139 -9.98 6.97 2.89
N ILE A 140 -8.81 6.97 2.25
CA ILE A 140 -8.08 5.74 1.92
C ILE A 140 -7.78 4.94 3.19
N ILE A 141 -7.33 5.57 4.28
CA ILE A 141 -7.08 4.89 5.57
C ILE A 141 -8.34 4.18 6.10
N GLU A 142 -9.52 4.79 5.96
CA GLU A 142 -10.79 4.18 6.39
C GLU A 142 -11.13 2.94 5.55
N ASP A 143 -10.83 2.97 4.26
CA ASP A 143 -11.04 1.86 3.32
C ASP A 143 -10.07 0.71 3.61
N GLU A 144 -8.77 1.01 3.72
CA GLU A 144 -7.72 0.04 4.05
C GLU A 144 -8.01 -0.72 5.35
N ALA A 145 -8.57 -0.04 6.36
CA ALA A 145 -8.97 -0.71 7.60
C ALA A 145 -10.01 -1.81 7.36
N ARG A 146 -10.94 -1.63 6.41
CA ARG A 146 -11.91 -2.65 6.01
C ARG A 146 -11.27 -3.71 5.13
N HIS A 147 -10.37 -3.33 4.22
CA HIS A 147 -9.66 -4.27 3.35
C HIS A 147 -8.83 -5.27 4.19
N ILE A 148 -8.08 -4.77 5.18
CA ILE A 148 -7.29 -5.60 6.09
C ILE A 148 -8.18 -6.58 6.87
N ASN A 149 -9.31 -6.11 7.41
CA ASN A 149 -10.24 -6.97 8.14
C ASN A 149 -10.85 -8.05 7.24
N PHE A 150 -11.20 -7.68 6.01
CA PHE A 150 -11.67 -8.63 5.02
C PHE A 150 -10.58 -9.67 4.69
N GLY A 151 -9.34 -9.25 4.43
CA GLY A 151 -8.21 -10.16 4.19
C GLY A 151 -7.96 -11.14 5.34
N ILE A 152 -8.05 -10.66 6.60
CA ILE A 152 -7.96 -11.54 7.78
C ILE A 152 -9.08 -12.59 7.77
N SER A 153 -10.30 -12.22 7.37
CA SER A 153 -11.42 -13.18 7.29
C SER A 153 -11.22 -14.28 6.24
N LEU A 154 -10.36 -14.05 5.25
CA LEU A 154 -10.02 -15.04 4.21
C LEU A 154 -8.97 -16.05 4.66
N ILE A 155 -8.28 -15.80 5.77
CA ILE A 155 -7.24 -16.68 6.29
C ILE A 155 -7.87 -17.85 7.05
N ARG A 156 -7.64 -19.07 6.56
CA ARG A 156 -8.17 -20.31 7.17
C ARG A 156 -7.10 -21.07 7.95
N ASP A 157 -5.88 -21.07 7.43
CA ASP A 157 -4.68 -21.65 8.05
C ASP A 157 -3.81 -20.50 8.58
N ARG A 158 -3.91 -20.28 9.90
CA ARG A 158 -3.16 -19.23 10.59
C ARG A 158 -1.68 -19.54 10.71
N ASP A 159 -1.30 -20.81 10.77
CA ASP A 159 0.12 -21.20 10.80
C ASP A 159 0.78 -20.93 9.46
N PHE A 160 0.08 -21.22 8.35
CA PHE A 160 0.49 -20.78 7.02
C PHE A 160 0.63 -19.26 6.95
N ALA A 161 -0.37 -18.51 7.42
CA ALA A 161 -0.32 -17.05 7.38
C ALA A 161 0.82 -16.45 8.22
N LEU A 162 1.11 -17.01 9.40
CA LEU A 162 2.23 -16.59 10.23
C LEU A 162 3.57 -16.85 9.52
N ARG A 163 3.76 -18.05 8.92
CA ARG A 163 4.97 -18.34 8.14
C ARG A 163 5.14 -17.38 6.97
N ARG A 164 4.06 -17.14 6.21
CA ARG A 164 4.06 -16.18 5.09
C ARG A 164 4.39 -14.77 5.56
N LEU A 165 3.84 -14.32 6.68
CA LEU A 165 4.17 -13.02 7.25
C LEU A 165 5.68 -12.89 7.56
N ASP A 166 6.28 -13.92 8.15
CA ASP A 166 7.72 -13.95 8.45
C ASP A 166 8.59 -13.97 7.19
N GLU A 167 8.15 -14.65 6.13
CA GLU A 167 8.82 -14.66 4.82
C GLU A 167 8.74 -13.31 4.10
N LEU A 168 7.57 -12.68 4.13
CA LEU A 168 7.27 -11.47 3.35
C LEU A 168 7.74 -10.19 4.04
N TYR A 169 7.80 -10.16 5.37
CA TYR A 169 8.17 -8.95 6.10
C TYR A 169 9.58 -8.43 5.75
N PRO A 170 10.62 -9.27 5.61
CA PRO A 170 11.92 -8.81 5.11
C PRO A 170 11.86 -8.17 3.72
N GLU A 171 11.01 -8.67 2.82
CA GLU A 171 10.81 -8.05 1.50
C GLU A 171 10.19 -6.65 1.64
N ALA A 172 9.15 -6.51 2.48
CA ALA A 172 8.53 -5.22 2.79
C ALA A 172 9.52 -4.21 3.40
N ILE A 173 10.39 -4.67 4.31
CA ILE A 173 11.44 -3.85 4.90
C ILE A 173 12.45 -3.38 3.85
N LYS A 174 12.81 -4.25 2.89
CA LYS A 174 13.71 -3.88 1.79
C LYS A 174 13.11 -2.76 0.93
N ILE A 175 11.81 -2.82 0.62
CA ILE A 175 11.11 -1.74 -0.11
C ILE A 175 11.29 -0.40 0.58
N VAL A 176 11.05 -0.36 1.90
CA VAL A 176 11.13 0.89 2.67
C VAL A 176 12.57 1.39 2.79
N LYS A 177 13.54 0.50 3.00
CA LYS A 177 14.97 0.86 3.03
C LYS A 177 15.50 1.39 1.70
N ASP A 178 15.07 0.81 0.59
CA ASP A 178 15.47 1.30 -0.75
C ASP A 178 14.94 2.72 -1.03
N GLY A 179 13.92 3.17 -0.29
CA GLY A 179 13.35 4.52 -0.34
C GLY A 179 13.84 5.50 0.74
N GLU A 180 14.77 5.10 1.61
CA GLU A 180 15.16 5.84 2.82
C GLU A 180 15.47 7.32 2.57
N ALA A 181 16.23 7.62 1.50
CA ALA A 181 16.63 8.97 1.15
C ALA A 181 15.43 9.92 0.91
N TYR A 182 14.33 9.40 0.36
CA TYR A 182 13.12 10.17 0.05
C TYR A 182 12.14 10.18 1.23
N LEU A 183 12.06 9.08 1.96
CA LEU A 183 11.16 8.95 3.11
C LEU A 183 11.63 9.79 4.30
N SER A 184 12.94 9.93 4.48
CA SER A 184 13.55 10.74 5.55
C SER A 184 13.19 12.23 5.45
N ALA A 185 12.82 12.72 4.26
CA ALA A 185 12.34 14.09 4.07
C ALA A 185 10.93 14.31 4.66
N LEU A 186 10.15 13.23 4.86
CA LEU A 186 8.77 13.30 5.32
C LEU A 186 8.67 13.12 6.84
N THR A 187 9.33 12.08 7.35
CA THR A 187 9.29 11.64 8.74
C THR A 187 10.64 11.01 9.08
N PRO A 188 11.14 11.12 10.34
CA PRO A 188 12.35 10.40 10.75
C PRO A 188 12.26 8.91 10.38
N PHE A 189 13.30 8.39 9.71
CA PHE A 189 13.25 7.04 9.14
C PHE A 189 13.10 5.95 10.22
N GLU A 190 13.66 6.17 11.39
CA GLU A 190 13.50 5.31 12.56
C GLU A 190 12.04 5.17 13.02
N ASP A 191 11.24 6.22 12.92
CA ASP A 191 9.80 6.18 13.26
C ASP A 191 9.02 5.34 12.25
N ILE A 192 9.41 5.39 10.98
CA ILE A 192 8.82 4.56 9.91
C ILE A 192 9.10 3.08 10.19
N MET A 193 10.37 2.75 10.46
CA MET A 193 10.80 1.38 10.76
C MET A 193 10.12 0.82 12.02
N LYS A 194 10.04 1.64 13.08
CA LYS A 194 9.35 1.29 14.31
C LYS A 194 7.86 1.00 14.07
N MET A 195 7.18 1.83 13.27
CA MET A 195 5.77 1.62 12.94
C MET A 195 5.55 0.30 12.20
N MET A 196 6.43 -0.05 11.25
CA MET A 196 6.34 -1.34 10.55
C MET A 196 6.47 -2.52 11.53
N ASP A 197 7.42 -2.45 12.47
CA ASP A 197 7.62 -3.50 13.47
C ASP A 197 6.40 -3.65 14.40
N GLU A 198 5.81 -2.53 14.82
CA GLU A 198 4.57 -2.52 15.60
C GLU A 198 3.40 -3.13 14.83
N LEU A 199 3.25 -2.80 13.54
CA LEU A 199 2.21 -3.35 12.67
C LEU A 199 2.41 -4.86 12.46
N LYS A 200 3.64 -5.33 12.22
CA LYS A 200 3.93 -6.78 12.12
C LYS A 200 3.48 -7.50 13.39
N ARG A 201 3.88 -7.01 14.57
CA ARG A 201 3.49 -7.60 15.87
C ARG A 201 1.97 -7.59 16.06
N ALA A 202 1.29 -6.54 15.63
CA ALA A 202 -0.17 -6.48 15.67
C ALA A 202 -0.81 -7.55 14.77
N ARG A 203 -0.28 -7.77 13.56
CA ARG A 203 -0.75 -8.85 12.65
C ARG A 203 -0.52 -10.23 13.24
N GLU A 204 0.66 -10.49 13.80
CA GLU A 204 0.94 -11.74 14.52
C GLU A 204 -0.03 -11.97 15.68
N SER A 205 -0.27 -10.93 16.49
CA SER A 205 -1.21 -11.01 17.62
C SER A 205 -2.63 -11.33 17.14
N ASN A 206 -3.08 -10.73 16.05
CA ASN A 206 -4.40 -11.00 15.48
C ASN A 206 -4.52 -12.43 14.97
N LEU A 207 -3.50 -12.95 14.27
CA LEU A 207 -3.52 -14.33 13.78
C LEU A 207 -3.48 -15.37 14.92
N ARG A 208 -2.87 -15.05 16.06
CA ARG A 208 -2.78 -15.96 17.21
C ARG A 208 -4.03 -15.96 18.11
N LYS A 209 -4.96 -15.01 17.95
CA LYS A 209 -6.15 -14.88 18.80
C LYS A 209 -7.31 -15.76 18.30
N ILE A 210 -7.52 -16.88 19.00
CA ILE A 210 -8.68 -17.82 19.04
C ILE A 210 -9.18 -18.35 17.70
#